data_AF-A0A2D6J124-F1
#
_entry.id   AF-A0A2D6J124-F1
#
_cell.length_a   1.000
_cell.length_b   1.000
_cell.length_c   1.000
_cell.angle_alpha   90.00
_cell.angle_beta   90.00
_cell.angle_gamma   90.00
#
_symmetry.space_group_name_H-M   'P 1'
#
loop_
_entity.id
_entity.type
_entity.pdbx_description
1 polymer ?
#
loop_
_entity_poly.entity_id
_entity_poly.type
_entity_poly.pdbx_seq_one_letter_code
_entity_poly.pdbx_strand_id
1 'polypeptide(L)' 'MVKAIWNGEILAETDKYEMVEGNVYFPPESVKWEYFKEGDRQHTCPWKGKARYYDVV' A
#
# COMPACT_ATOMS: atom_id res chain seq x y z
N MET A 1 -8.86 -9.64 9.55
CA MET A 1 -8.12 -9.88 8.30
C MET A 1 -8.64 -9.00 7.18
N VAL A 2 -7.74 -8.20 6.59
CA VAL A 2 -8.03 -7.33 5.44
C VAL A 2 -7.13 -7.74 4.27
N LYS A 3 -7.62 -7.58 3.03
CA LYS A 3 -6.90 -7.95 1.81
C LYS A 3 -6.99 -6.82 0.78
N ALA A 4 -5.87 -6.52 0.12
CA ALA A 4 -5.82 -5.74 -1.10
C ALA A 4 -5.73 -6.70 -2.28
N ILE A 5 -6.72 -6.68 -3.18
CA ILE A 5 -6.83 -7.62 -4.30
C ILE A 5 -6.87 -6.85 -5.61
N TRP A 6 -6.05 -7.29 -6.57
CA TRP A 6 -6.00 -6.74 -7.93
C TRP A 6 -5.87 -7.88 -8.93
N ASN A 7 -6.70 -7.89 -9.98
CA ASN A 7 -6.72 -8.94 -11.01
C ASN A 7 -6.77 -10.39 -10.46
N GLY A 8 -7.41 -10.60 -9.31
CA GLY A 8 -7.50 -11.91 -8.65
C GLY A 8 -6.30 -12.26 -7.77
N GLU A 9 -5.22 -11.49 -7.83
CA GLU A 9 -4.04 -11.65 -6.98
C GLU A 9 -4.16 -10.84 -5.69
N ILE A 10 -3.66 -11.40 -4.59
CA ILE A 10 -3.58 -10.74 -3.29
C ILE A 10 -2.26 -9.99 -3.21
N LEU A 11 -2.34 -8.65 -3.23
CA LEU A 11 -1.17 -7.75 -3.15
C LEU A 11 -0.71 -7.51 -1.71
N ALA A 12 -1.65 -7.51 -0.76
CA ALA A 12 -1.35 -7.40 0.67
C ALA A 12 -2.44 -8.08 1.51
N GLU A 13 -2.06 -8.73 2.61
CA GLU A 13 -2.99 -9.39 3.54
C GLU A 13 -2.45 -9.39 4.97
N THR A 14 -3.28 -8.96 5.93
CA THR A 14 -2.87 -8.85 7.33
C THR A 14 -4.07 -8.81 8.28
N ASP A 15 -3.84 -9.19 9.54
CA ASP A 15 -4.73 -8.87 10.66
C ASP A 15 -4.33 -7.59 11.40
N LYS A 16 -3.10 -7.10 11.18
CA LYS A 16 -2.56 -5.87 11.76
C LYS A 16 -2.52 -4.80 10.68
N TYR A 17 -3.37 -3.79 10.81
CA TYR A 17 -3.44 -2.66 9.88
C TYR A 17 -3.84 -1.40 10.67
N GLU A 18 -3.58 -0.25 10.08
CA GLU A 18 -4.07 1.02 10.58
C GLU A 18 -5.15 1.56 9.66
N MET A 19 -6.08 2.34 10.22
CA MET A 19 -7.05 3.10 9.42
C MET A 19 -6.73 4.57 9.52
N VAL A 20 -6.53 5.21 8.38
CA VAL A 20 -6.27 6.65 8.29
C VAL A 20 -7.22 7.25 7.25
N GLU A 21 -8.06 8.19 7.69
CA GLU A 21 -9.04 8.87 6.82
C GLU A 21 -9.94 7.89 6.04
N GLY A 22 -10.35 6.80 6.68
CA GLY A 22 -11.20 5.77 6.07
C GLY A 22 -10.45 4.79 5.14
N ASN A 23 -9.14 4.93 4.96
CA ASN A 23 -8.32 4.03 4.15
C ASN A 23 -7.55 3.06 5.03
N VAL A 24 -7.35 1.83 4.54
CA VAL A 24 -6.54 0.80 5.19
C VAL A 24 -5.07 0.98 4.82
N TYR A 25 -4.20 1.06 5.82
CA TYR A 25 -2.75 1.10 5.67
C TYR A 25 -2.18 -0.25 6.09
N PHE A 26 -1.58 -0.92 5.12
CA PHE A 26 -0.93 -2.22 5.30
C PHE A 26 0.50 -2.02 5.79
N PRO A 27 0.96 -2.79 6.79
CA PRO A 27 2.36 -2.78 7.18
C PRO A 27 3.23 -3.37 6.05
N PRO A 28 4.46 -2.86 5.81
CA PRO A 28 5.28 -3.25 4.67
C PRO A 28 5.54 -4.75 4.54
N GLU A 29 5.66 -5.47 5.66
CA GLU A 29 5.89 -6.92 5.70
C GLU A 29 4.69 -7.75 5.22
N SER A 30 3.50 -7.14 5.15
CA SER A 30 2.29 -7.79 4.63
C SER A 30 2.07 -7.60 3.13
N VAL A 31 2.91 -6.77 2.49
CA VAL A 31 2.85 -6.46 1.07
C VAL A 31 3.71 -7.45 0.28
N LYS A 32 3.15 -8.02 -0.79
CA LYS A 32 3.87 -8.85 -1.75
C LYS A 32 4.59 -7.96 -2.77
N TRP A 33 5.79 -7.51 -2.40
CA TRP A 33 6.59 -6.57 -3.18
C TRP A 33 6.97 -7.07 -4.59
N GLU A 34 6.87 -8.38 -4.87
CA GLU A 34 7.07 -8.92 -6.22
C GLU A 34 6.10 -8.35 -7.28
N TYR A 35 4.94 -7.83 -6.85
CA TYR A 35 3.93 -7.22 -7.73
C TYR A 35 4.08 -5.69 -7.85
N PHE A 36 5.13 -5.11 -7.28
CA PHE A 36 5.32 -3.66 -7.25
C PHE A 36 6.65 -3.26 -7.85
N LYS A 37 6.61 -2.16 -8.59
CA LYS A 37 7.81 -1.46 -9.08
C LYS A 37 7.82 -0.04 -8.56
N GLU A 38 9.00 0.45 -8.15
CA GLU A 38 9.15 1.86 -7.80
C GLU A 38 8.79 2.75 -8.99
N GLY A 39 7.90 3.72 -8.74
CA GLY A 39 7.55 4.76 -9.69
C GLY A 39 8.25 6.08 -9.34
N ASP A 40 8.27 7.01 -10.29
CA ASP A 40 8.92 8.32 -10.10
C ASP A 40 8.03 9.33 -9.34
N ARG A 41 6.75 9.00 -9.14
CA ARG A 41 5.77 9.91 -8.55
C ARG A 41 5.94 9.99 -7.02
N GLN A 42 6.09 11.20 -6.52
CA GLN A 42 6.12 11.53 -5.10
C GLN A 42 5.10 12.63 -4.80
N HIS A 43 4.52 12.61 -3.60
CA HIS A 43 3.61 13.65 -3.16
C HIS A 43 3.85 13.95 -1.68
N THR A 44 3.76 15.22 -1.29
CA THR A 44 3.92 15.62 0.11
C THR A 44 2.60 16.19 0.61
N CYS A 45 2.05 15.56 1.64
CA CYS A 45 0.88 16.03 2.35
C CYS A 45 1.34 16.78 3.63
N PRO A 46 0.77 17.95 3.95
CA PRO A 46 1.22 18.74 5.10
C PRO A 46 1.17 18.00 6.46
N TRP A 47 0.23 17.06 6.63
CA TRP A 47 0.06 16.31 7.88
C TRP A 47 0.47 14.83 7.81
N LYS A 48 0.52 14.22 6.62
CA LYS A 48 0.96 12.82 6.43
C LYS A 48 2.42 12.67 6.00
N GLY A 49 3.08 13.78 5.67
CA GLY A 49 4.47 13.77 5.21
C GLY A 49 4.60 13.32 3.75
N LYS A 50 5.73 12.68 3.43
CA LYS A 50 6.13 12.34 2.07
C LYS A 50 5.64 10.93 1.68
N ALA A 51 4.86 10.85 0.62
CA ALA A 51 4.43 9.61 -0.01
C ALA A 51 5.26 9.31 -1.27
N ARG A 52 5.53 8.02 -1.49
CA ARG A 52 6.07 7.47 -2.73
C ARG A 52 5.01 6.58 -3.37
N TYR A 53 4.89 6.62 -4.69
CA TYR A 53 3.97 5.77 -5.43
C TYR A 53 4.74 4.63 -6.09
N TYR A 54 4.10 3.46 -6.10
CA TYR A 54 4.58 2.26 -6.76
C TYR A 54 3.56 1.88 -7.84
N ASP A 55 4.05 1.35 -8.95
CA ASP A 55 3.22 0.78 -10.00
C ASP A 55 3.00 -0.70 -9.72
N VAL A 56 1.76 -1.18 -9.92
CA VAL A 56 1.43 -2.61 -9.88
C VAL A 56 1.76 -3.22 -11.23
N VAL A 57 2.58 -4.27 -11.26
CA VAL A 57 3.11 -4.91 -12.48
C VAL A 57 2.68 -6.36 -12.64
#